data_AF-A0AAD6ZG93-F1
#
_entry.id   AF-A0AAD6ZG93-F1
#
_cell.length_a   1.000
_cell.length_b   1.000
_cell.length_c   1.000
_cell.angle_alpha   90.00
_cell.angle_beta   90.00
_cell.angle_gamma   90.00
#
_symmetry.space_group_name_H-M   'P 1'
#
loop_
_entity.id
_entity.type
_entity.pdbx_description
1 polymer ?
#
loop_
_entity_poly.entity_id
_entity_poly.type
_entity_poly.pdbx_seq_one_letter_code
_entity_poly.pdbx_strand_id
1 'polypeptide(L)'
;MPKRPPGYTPLPSGLGEYFKKPERRSDVILILLLSLSLLCNILFVSKWIVQIFQEPFRFPEAGYSPAQHEIAYKTVKFHRGLQNDIPIYEQPPSNEVDKAWEGLYQYAGSRVSKSEVAQMTNDTWPILSEPGNYVIALDVFHQLHCLDILRQQLHPGHNYTVRSGVHLRHCIGAIRQSLMCYADISPVVWQWSTRYEEAEQRDDILHTCRDFDRLQGWARERSLGGLPDLSVYIEE
;
A
#
# COMPACT_ATOMS: atom_id res chain seq x y z
N MET A 1 -55.92 -84.44 -47.20
CA MET A 1 -56.50 -83.08 -47.15
C MET A 1 -57.65 -83.09 -46.14
N PRO A 2 -57.94 -82.04 -45.35
CA PRO A 2 -57.58 -80.61 -45.49
C PRO A 2 -56.81 -80.02 -44.28
N LYS A 3 -55.74 -79.23 -44.53
CA LYS A 3 -55.59 -77.75 -44.50
C LYS A 3 -55.53 -77.09 -43.10
N ARG A 4 -54.36 -76.52 -42.79
CA ARG A 4 -54.07 -75.60 -41.67
C ARG A 4 -54.70 -74.22 -41.90
N PRO A 5 -55.02 -73.47 -40.83
CA PRO A 5 -54.92 -72.01 -40.78
C PRO A 5 -53.58 -71.55 -40.15
N PRO A 6 -53.18 -70.28 -40.35
CA PRO A 6 -51.80 -69.83 -40.21
C PRO A 6 -51.47 -69.15 -38.86
N GLY A 7 -50.21 -69.30 -38.47
CA GLY A 7 -49.39 -68.21 -37.91
C GLY A 7 -49.71 -67.67 -36.52
N TYR A 8 -48.94 -68.13 -35.53
CA TYR A 8 -48.44 -67.22 -34.49
C TYR A 8 -46.96 -67.55 -34.24
N THR A 9 -46.09 -66.62 -34.62
CA THR A 9 -44.65 -66.67 -34.41
C THR A 9 -44.36 -66.44 -32.92
N PRO A 10 -43.61 -67.34 -32.24
CA PRO A 10 -43.09 -67.03 -30.92
C PRO A 10 -42.11 -65.85 -31.00
N LEU A 11 -42.26 -64.88 -30.11
CA LEU A 11 -41.30 -63.79 -29.92
C LEU A 11 -39.89 -64.35 -29.65
N PRO A 12 -38.83 -63.70 -30.17
CA PRO A 12 -37.46 -64.13 -29.89
C PRO A 12 -37.17 -63.98 -28.39
N SER A 13 -36.76 -65.09 -27.77
CA SER A 13 -36.28 -65.18 -26.39
C SER A 13 -34.90 -64.53 -26.27
N GLY A 14 -34.85 -63.20 -26.35
CA GLY A 14 -33.59 -62.45 -26.45
C GLY A 14 -33.59 -61.05 -25.86
N LEU A 15 -34.55 -60.71 -24.98
CA LEU A 15 -34.60 -59.39 -24.33
C LEU A 15 -34.06 -59.39 -22.89
N GLY A 16 -33.43 -60.49 -22.45
CA GLY A 16 -32.91 -60.64 -21.09
C GLY A 16 -31.47 -60.15 -20.85
N GLU A 17 -30.72 -59.75 -21.88
CA GLU A 17 -29.26 -59.55 -21.75
C GLU A 17 -28.77 -58.11 -21.61
N TYR A 18 -29.65 -57.09 -21.58
CA TYR A 18 -29.19 -55.69 -21.62
C TYR A 18 -29.24 -54.91 -20.29
N PHE A 19 -29.52 -55.54 -19.16
CA PHE A 19 -29.39 -54.90 -17.85
C PHE A 19 -28.36 -55.61 -16.98
N LYS A 20 -27.07 -55.39 -17.28
CA LYS A 20 -25.99 -55.66 -16.33
C LYS A 20 -26.24 -54.79 -15.09
N LYS A 21 -26.48 -55.43 -13.95
CA LYS A 21 -26.51 -54.79 -12.63
C LYS A 21 -25.22 -53.96 -12.48
N PRO A 22 -25.29 -52.67 -12.10
CA PRO A 22 -24.08 -51.87 -11.90
C PRO A 22 -23.19 -52.58 -10.89
N GLU A 23 -21.93 -52.82 -11.26
CA GLU A 23 -20.99 -53.48 -10.37
C GLU A 23 -20.71 -52.53 -9.21
N ARG A 24 -21.04 -52.95 -8.00
CA ARG A 24 -20.84 -52.19 -6.75
C ARG A 24 -19.44 -51.57 -6.59
N ARG A 25 -18.44 -52.08 -7.32
CA ARG A 25 -17.07 -51.55 -7.42
C ARG A 25 -16.98 -50.26 -8.25
N SER A 26 -17.72 -50.13 -9.35
CA SER A 26 -17.70 -48.90 -10.17
C SER A 26 -18.28 -47.71 -9.41
N ASP A 27 -19.32 -47.93 -8.61
CA ASP A 27 -19.95 -46.86 -7.81
C ASP A 27 -19.00 -46.37 -6.70
N VAL A 28 -18.26 -47.27 -6.05
CA VAL A 28 -17.26 -46.91 -5.04
C VAL A 28 -16.11 -46.10 -5.66
N ILE A 29 -15.61 -46.51 -6.84
CA ILE A 29 -14.57 -45.77 -7.55
C ILE A 29 -15.07 -44.37 -7.92
N LEU A 30 -16.30 -44.25 -8.42
CA LEU A 30 -16.89 -42.96 -8.78
C LEU A 30 -17.04 -42.04 -7.55
N ILE A 31 -17.52 -42.58 -6.42
CA ILE A 31 -17.65 -41.82 -5.16
C ILE A 31 -16.28 -41.34 -4.67
N LEU A 32 -15.24 -42.17 -4.74
CA LEU A 32 -13.88 -41.79 -4.36
C LEU A 32 -13.32 -40.69 -5.27
N LEU A 33 -13.54 -40.77 -6.59
CA LEU A 33 -13.11 -39.75 -7.54
C LEU A 33 -13.84 -38.42 -7.33
N LEU A 34 -15.15 -38.45 -7.08
CA LEU A 34 -15.94 -37.24 -6.78
C LEU A 34 -15.52 -36.62 -5.44
N SER A 35 -15.26 -37.44 -4.43
CA SER A 35 -14.79 -36.98 -3.11
C SER A 35 -13.40 -36.34 -3.22
N LEU A 36 -12.49 -36.95 -3.99
CA LEU A 36 -11.17 -36.39 -4.26
C LEU A 36 -11.25 -35.09 -5.05
N SER A 37 -12.10 -35.02 -6.08
CA SER A 37 -12.34 -33.80 -6.85
C SER A 37 -12.89 -32.67 -5.97
N LEU A 38 -13.87 -32.96 -5.11
CA LEU A 38 -14.41 -31.99 -4.17
C LEU A 38 -13.33 -31.48 -3.20
N LEU A 39 -12.51 -32.38 -2.65
CA LEU A 39 -11.40 -32.01 -1.77
C LEU A 39 -10.38 -31.10 -2.49
N CYS A 40 -9.98 -31.44 -3.72
CA CYS A 40 -9.08 -30.62 -4.51
C CYS A 40 -9.65 -29.22 -4.79
N ASN A 41 -10.94 -29.13 -5.11
CA ASN A 41 -11.61 -27.84 -5.32
C ASN A 41 -11.69 -27.02 -4.02
N ILE A 42 -12.02 -27.65 -2.89
CA ILE A 42 -12.03 -26.97 -1.58
C ILE A 42 -10.65 -26.42 -1.25
N LEU A 43 -9.59 -27.22 -1.42
CA LEU A 43 -8.21 -26.79 -1.15
C LEU A 43 -7.76 -25.66 -2.08
N PHE A 44 -8.14 -25.72 -3.36
CA PHE A 44 -7.86 -24.68 -4.32
C PHE A 44 -8.58 -23.37 -3.96
N VAL A 45 -9.88 -23.43 -3.68
CA VAL A 45 -10.70 -22.27 -3.29
C VAL A 45 -10.25 -21.71 -1.96
N SER A 46 -9.93 -22.54 -0.96
CA SER A 46 -9.43 -22.06 0.33
C SER A 46 -8.10 -21.33 0.18
N LYS A 47 -7.19 -21.86 -0.66
CA LYS A 47 -5.92 -21.18 -0.95
C LYS A 47 -6.16 -19.86 -1.68
N TRP A 48 -7.08 -19.83 -2.63
CA TRP A 48 -7.43 -18.63 -3.40
C TRP A 48 -8.10 -17.56 -2.53
N ILE A 49 -9.03 -17.95 -1.65
CA ILE A 49 -9.67 -17.07 -0.65
C ILE A 49 -8.62 -16.49 0.29
N VAL A 50 -7.76 -17.34 0.87
CA VAL A 50 -6.66 -16.88 1.74
C VAL A 50 -5.78 -15.87 1.01
N GLN A 51 -5.43 -16.12 -0.25
CA GLN A 51 -4.63 -15.19 -1.05
C GLN A 51 -5.34 -13.85 -1.33
N ILE A 52 -6.65 -13.85 -1.57
CA ILE A 52 -7.44 -12.61 -1.78
C ILE A 52 -7.56 -11.79 -0.49
N PHE A 53 -7.79 -12.45 0.65
CA PHE A 53 -8.00 -11.76 1.93
C PHE A 53 -6.70 -11.46 2.69
N GLN A 54 -5.56 -12.04 2.27
CA GLN A 54 -4.24 -11.75 2.84
C GLN A 54 -3.46 -10.67 2.12
N GLU A 55 -3.85 -10.28 0.90
CA GLU A 55 -3.31 -9.06 0.31
C GLU A 55 -4.03 -7.89 0.99
N PRO A 56 -3.42 -7.18 1.97
CA PRO A 56 -4.01 -5.94 2.44
C PRO A 56 -4.27 -5.05 1.23
N PHE A 57 -5.20 -4.10 1.34
CA PHE A 57 -5.26 -2.98 0.40
C PHE A 57 -3.90 -2.28 0.43
N ARG A 58 -2.92 -2.79 -0.33
CA ARG A 58 -1.62 -2.19 -0.52
C ARG A 58 -1.91 -0.94 -1.33
N PHE A 59 -1.37 0.19 -0.87
CA PHE A 59 -1.26 1.32 -1.74
C PHE A 59 -0.50 0.81 -2.98
N PRO A 60 -1.07 0.92 -4.19
CA PRO A 60 -0.34 0.48 -5.38
C PRO A 60 0.97 1.26 -5.45
N GLU A 61 2.08 0.62 -5.81
CA GLU A 61 3.34 1.32 -6.04
C GLU A 61 3.60 1.49 -7.53
N ALA A 62 4.16 2.64 -7.89
CA ALA A 62 4.45 3.03 -9.26
C ALA A 62 5.69 2.31 -9.78
N GLY A 63 6.47 1.72 -8.88
CA GLY A 63 7.65 0.92 -9.14
C GLY A 63 7.99 0.06 -7.93
N TYR A 64 9.10 -0.68 -8.02
CA TYR A 64 9.63 -1.46 -6.90
C TYR A 64 10.36 -0.54 -5.91
N SER A 65 9.95 -0.56 -4.63
CA SER A 65 10.75 -0.06 -3.52
C SER A 65 11.40 -1.21 -2.73
N PRO A 66 12.70 -1.13 -2.40
CA PRO A 66 13.34 -2.09 -1.49
C PRO A 66 12.66 -2.18 -0.11
N ALA A 67 12.02 -1.10 0.35
CA ALA A 67 11.31 -1.05 1.62
C ALA A 67 9.85 -1.59 1.53
N GLN A 68 9.42 -2.09 0.37
CA GLN A 68 8.04 -2.55 0.14
C GLN A 68 7.54 -3.57 1.17
N HIS A 69 8.43 -4.45 1.64
CA HIS A 69 8.10 -5.52 2.59
C HIS A 69 7.97 -5.03 4.05
N GLU A 70 8.39 -3.79 4.34
CA GLU A 70 8.30 -3.17 5.67
C GLU A 70 6.95 -2.46 5.90
N ILE A 71 6.10 -2.38 4.87
CA ILE A 71 4.79 -1.73 4.98
C ILE A 71 3.89 -2.50 5.95
N ALA A 72 3.61 -1.85 7.08
CA ALA A 72 2.64 -2.30 8.06
C ALA A 72 1.73 -1.13 8.48
N TYR A 73 0.44 -1.42 8.67
CA TYR A 73 -0.56 -0.42 9.01
C TYR A 73 -0.84 -0.40 10.50
N LYS A 74 -0.89 0.81 11.07
CA LYS A 74 -1.34 1.04 12.44
C LYS A 74 -2.26 2.25 12.49
N THR A 75 -3.20 2.22 13.43
CA THR A 75 -4.06 3.37 13.69
C THR A 75 -3.35 4.31 14.65
N VAL A 76 -3.22 5.58 14.27
CA VAL A 76 -2.65 6.64 15.10
C VAL A 76 -3.63 7.80 15.20
N LYS A 77 -3.75 8.37 16.39
CA LYS A 77 -4.45 9.64 16.60
C LYS A 77 -3.44 10.76 16.43
N PHE A 78 -3.74 11.74 15.59
CA PHE A 78 -2.88 12.91 15.44
C PHE A 78 -2.98 13.81 16.66
N HIS A 79 -1.83 14.35 17.07
CA HIS A 79 -1.75 15.44 18.00
C HIS A 79 -2.29 16.71 17.36
N ARG A 80 -3.09 17.45 18.13
CA ARG A 80 -3.69 18.71 17.69
C ARG A 80 -2.66 19.85 17.64
N GLY A 81 -1.60 19.77 18.44
CA GLY A 81 -0.57 20.82 18.49
C GLY A 81 -0.99 22.07 19.27
N LEU A 82 -2.02 21.95 20.11
CA LEU A 82 -2.67 23.08 20.78
C LEU A 82 -2.99 22.74 22.24
N GLN A 83 -3.05 23.77 23.08
CA GLN A 83 -3.41 23.65 24.50
C GLN A 83 -2.52 22.62 25.22
N ASN A 84 -3.09 21.54 25.76
CA ASN A 84 -2.39 20.52 26.53
C ASN A 84 -1.82 19.38 25.67
N ASP A 85 -1.92 19.48 24.34
CA ASP A 85 -1.52 18.44 23.38
C ASP A 85 -0.45 18.98 22.41
N ILE A 86 0.68 19.43 22.97
CA ILE A 86 1.81 19.98 22.22
C ILE A 86 2.98 18.97 22.27
N PRO A 87 3.24 18.22 21.19
CA PRO A 87 4.34 17.25 21.14
C PRO A 87 5.70 17.96 21.08
N ILE A 88 6.79 17.22 21.35
CA ILE A 88 8.18 17.75 21.33
C ILE A 88 8.51 18.50 20.02
N TYR A 89 8.03 18.01 18.88
CA TYR A 89 8.25 18.60 17.55
C TYR A 89 7.63 19.99 17.37
N GLU A 90 6.71 20.37 18.26
CA GLU A 90 5.96 21.62 18.22
C GLU A 90 6.21 22.46 19.50
N GLN A 91 7.29 22.17 20.22
CA GLN A 91 7.75 23.02 21.32
C GLN A 91 8.54 24.23 20.79
N PRO A 92 8.74 25.28 21.61
CA PRO A 92 9.63 26.38 21.24
C PRO A 92 11.04 25.88 20.84
N PRO A 93 11.75 26.58 19.94
CA PRO A 93 13.08 26.16 19.48
C PRO A 93 14.04 25.86 20.65
N SER A 94 14.62 24.67 20.64
CA SER A 94 15.64 24.23 21.60
C SER A 94 16.44 23.08 20.99
N ASN A 95 17.59 22.77 21.58
CA ASN A 95 18.43 21.65 21.14
C ASN A 95 17.67 20.31 21.18
N GLU A 96 16.76 20.14 22.14
CA GLU A 96 15.94 18.94 22.26
C GLU A 96 14.93 18.83 21.11
N VAL A 97 14.36 19.96 20.68
CA VAL A 97 13.47 20.00 19.51
C VAL A 97 14.23 19.67 18.25
N ASP A 98 15.39 20.30 18.03
CA ASP A 98 16.22 20.07 16.84
C ASP A 98 16.68 18.62 16.77
N LYS A 99 17.10 18.04 17.90
CA LYS A 99 17.45 16.61 17.98
C LYS A 99 16.26 15.69 17.72
N ALA A 100 15.06 16.05 18.21
CA ALA A 100 13.87 15.25 17.95
C ALA A 100 13.54 15.23 16.45
N TRP A 101 13.63 16.37 15.77
CA TRP A 101 13.43 16.50 14.33
C TRP A 101 14.48 15.76 13.52
N GLU A 102 15.77 15.96 13.82
CA GLU A 102 16.88 15.23 13.18
C GLU A 102 16.68 13.71 13.31
N GLY A 103 16.21 13.26 14.47
CA GLY A 103 15.92 11.86 14.72
C GLY A 103 14.90 11.22 13.78
N LEU A 104 14.07 12.01 13.08
CA LEU A 104 13.09 11.51 12.12
C LEU A 104 13.71 11.10 10.77
N TYR A 105 14.85 11.70 10.38
CA TYR A 105 15.43 11.54 9.05
C TYR A 105 16.94 11.25 9.06
N GLN A 106 17.60 11.20 10.22
CA GLN A 106 19.04 10.93 10.34
C GLN A 106 19.52 9.63 9.67
N TYR A 107 18.62 8.68 9.40
CA TYR A 107 18.89 7.42 8.72
C TYR A 107 18.36 7.39 7.28
N ALA A 108 18.23 8.56 6.63
CA ALA A 108 17.69 8.66 5.28
C ALA A 108 18.47 7.81 4.25
N GLY A 109 19.80 7.82 4.33
CA GLY A 109 20.67 7.05 3.46
C GLY A 109 20.57 5.56 3.74
N SER A 110 20.11 4.79 2.76
CA SER A 110 19.94 3.34 2.83
C SER A 110 20.83 2.63 1.82
N ARG A 111 21.46 1.54 2.28
CA ARG A 111 22.24 0.63 1.45
C ARG A 111 21.30 -0.37 0.77
N VAL A 112 21.43 -0.53 -0.53
CA VAL A 112 20.71 -1.56 -1.30
C VAL A 112 21.66 -2.36 -2.19
N SER A 113 21.33 -3.62 -2.43
CA SER A 113 22.09 -4.53 -3.27
C SER A 113 21.87 -4.26 -4.75
N LYS A 114 22.81 -4.68 -5.59
CA LYS A 114 22.66 -4.65 -7.06
C LYS A 114 21.38 -5.33 -7.55
N SER A 115 20.95 -6.42 -6.90
CA SER A 115 19.72 -7.15 -7.27
C SER A 115 18.44 -6.38 -6.93
N GLU A 116 18.46 -5.54 -5.90
CA GLU A 116 17.34 -4.66 -5.58
C GLU A 116 17.28 -3.50 -6.56
N VAL A 117 18.42 -2.88 -6.88
CA VAL A 117 18.51 -1.81 -7.89
C VAL A 117 18.00 -2.28 -9.25
N ALA A 118 18.34 -3.51 -9.66
CA ALA A 118 17.88 -4.08 -10.94
C ALA A 118 16.35 -4.23 -11.06
N GLN A 119 15.61 -4.14 -9.95
CA GLN A 119 14.14 -4.17 -9.94
C GLN A 119 13.53 -2.76 -9.90
N MET A 120 14.29 -1.76 -9.48
CA MET A 120 13.85 -0.37 -9.42
C MET A 120 13.68 0.22 -10.82
N THR A 121 12.89 1.29 -10.92
CA THR A 121 12.69 2.01 -12.18
C THR A 121 13.92 2.81 -12.61
N ASN A 122 14.67 3.33 -11.65
CA ASN A 122 15.83 4.17 -11.89
C ASN A 122 17.09 3.53 -11.30
N ASP A 123 18.19 3.60 -12.03
CA ASP A 123 19.51 3.29 -11.50
C ASP A 123 19.94 4.36 -10.47
N THR A 124 20.85 3.97 -9.58
CA THR A 124 21.43 4.85 -8.55
C THR A 124 22.94 4.67 -8.42
N TRP A 125 23.58 5.56 -7.66
CA TRP A 125 25.02 5.63 -7.52
C TRP A 125 25.59 4.48 -6.66
N PRO A 126 26.73 3.86 -7.05
CA PRO A 126 27.38 2.83 -6.26
C PRO A 126 28.10 3.41 -5.04
N ILE A 127 28.12 2.64 -3.95
CA ILE A 127 28.94 2.96 -2.77
C ILE A 127 30.35 2.45 -3.04
N LEU A 128 31.29 3.36 -3.34
CA LEU A 128 32.64 3.02 -3.81
C LEU A 128 33.44 2.14 -2.83
N SER A 129 33.22 2.30 -1.53
CA SER A 129 33.87 1.51 -0.49
C SER A 129 33.27 0.10 -0.31
N GLU A 130 32.13 -0.19 -0.95
CA GLU A 130 31.36 -1.40 -0.72
C GLU A 130 30.86 -2.01 -2.06
N PRO A 131 31.73 -2.73 -2.79
CA PRO A 131 31.40 -3.27 -4.11
C PRO A 131 30.08 -4.06 -4.12
N GLY A 132 29.21 -3.76 -5.09
CA GLY A 132 27.91 -4.39 -5.25
C GLY A 132 26.77 -3.74 -4.44
N ASN A 133 27.08 -2.72 -3.64
CA ASN A 133 26.11 -1.93 -2.90
C ASN A 133 25.96 -0.53 -3.49
N TYR A 134 24.76 0.00 -3.31
CA TYR A 134 24.28 1.22 -3.91
C TYR A 134 23.54 2.06 -2.86
N VAL A 135 23.48 3.37 -3.06
CA VAL A 135 22.80 4.30 -2.15
C VAL A 135 21.42 4.68 -2.67
N ILE A 136 20.43 4.64 -1.80
CA ILE A 136 19.12 5.27 -2.01
C ILE A 136 18.69 6.02 -0.75
N ALA A 137 17.59 6.75 -0.83
CA ALA A 137 16.83 7.20 0.32
C ALA A 137 15.34 6.95 0.06
N LEU A 138 14.55 6.79 1.12
CA LEU A 138 13.10 6.82 0.99
C LEU A 138 12.63 8.28 1.02
N ASP A 139 11.76 8.66 0.09
CA ASP A 139 11.39 10.07 -0.11
C ASP A 139 10.79 10.73 1.14
N VAL A 140 10.06 9.98 1.98
CA VAL A 140 9.56 10.49 3.27
C VAL A 140 10.63 11.16 4.14
N PHE A 141 11.86 10.64 4.13
CA PHE A 141 12.94 11.23 4.93
C PHE A 141 13.45 12.53 4.33
N HIS A 142 13.50 12.63 3.00
CA HIS A 142 13.82 13.88 2.31
C HIS A 142 12.72 14.94 2.55
N GLN A 143 11.45 14.55 2.46
CA GLN A 143 10.30 15.42 2.78
C GLN A 143 10.36 15.96 4.22
N LEU A 144 10.69 15.10 5.19
CA LEU A 144 10.85 15.48 6.60
C LEU A 144 12.05 16.40 6.82
N HIS A 145 13.18 16.15 6.16
CA HIS A 145 14.35 17.01 6.18
C HIS A 145 14.04 18.42 5.64
N CYS A 146 13.38 18.50 4.47
CA CYS A 146 12.98 19.78 3.89
C CYS A 146 12.00 20.54 4.80
N LEU A 147 11.03 19.84 5.40
CA LEU A 147 10.10 20.45 6.35
C LEU A 147 10.83 20.98 7.60
N ASP A 148 11.85 20.29 8.08
CA ASP A 148 12.66 20.75 9.21
C ASP A 148 13.50 21.99 8.87
N ILE A 149 14.11 22.04 7.68
CA ILE A 149 14.78 23.25 7.20
C ILE A 149 13.80 24.42 7.19
N LEU A 150 12.60 24.23 6.64
CA LEU A 150 11.56 25.27 6.62
C LEU A 150 11.20 25.72 8.05
N ARG A 151 11.01 24.78 8.98
CA ARG A 151 10.77 25.08 10.40
C ARG A 151 11.87 25.97 10.98
N GLN A 152 13.15 25.63 10.75
CA GLN A 152 14.29 26.37 11.28
C GLN A 152 14.40 27.79 10.69
N GLN A 153 14.06 27.96 9.41
CA GLN A 153 14.11 29.27 8.72
C GLN A 153 12.95 30.21 9.11
N LEU A 154 11.86 29.67 9.69
CA LEU A 154 10.73 30.46 10.15
C LEU A 154 11.09 31.16 11.48
N HIS A 155 11.87 32.24 11.37
CA HIS A 155 12.37 33.00 12.51
C HIS A 155 11.29 33.86 13.20
N PRO A 156 11.36 34.01 14.54
CA PRO A 156 10.50 34.90 15.32
C PRO A 156 10.73 36.42 15.09
N GLY A 157 11.68 36.80 14.23
CA GLY A 157 11.96 38.20 13.86
C GLY A 157 11.03 38.77 12.80
N HIS A 158 10.26 37.92 12.10
CA HIS A 158 9.14 38.40 11.30
C HIS A 158 7.97 38.71 12.23
N ASN A 159 7.24 39.80 11.96
CA ASN A 159 6.16 40.31 12.79
C ASN A 159 4.88 39.43 12.67
N TYR A 160 5.04 38.15 12.99
CA TYR A 160 3.95 37.22 13.17
C TYR A 160 3.27 37.58 14.49
N THR A 161 1.99 37.94 14.44
CA THR A 161 1.14 37.94 15.64
C THR A 161 1.30 36.62 16.41
N VAL A 162 1.11 36.63 17.73
CA VAL A 162 1.15 35.41 18.57
C VAL A 162 0.26 34.30 17.99
N ARG A 163 -0.89 34.68 17.42
CA ARG A 163 -1.83 33.76 16.76
C ARG A 163 -1.23 33.12 15.50
N SER A 164 -0.52 33.87 14.67
CA SER A 164 0.18 33.31 13.50
C SER A 164 1.35 32.41 13.89
N GLY A 165 2.07 32.71 14.98
CA GLY A 165 3.17 31.84 15.45
C GLY A 165 2.68 30.47 15.92
N VAL A 166 1.61 30.43 16.73
CA VAL A 166 0.97 29.17 17.15
C VAL A 166 0.40 28.41 15.95
N HIS A 167 -0.26 29.12 15.02
CA HIS A 167 -0.83 28.48 13.84
C HIS A 167 0.25 27.85 12.96
N LEU A 168 1.32 28.58 12.66
CA LEU A 168 2.43 28.10 11.83
C LEU A 168 3.08 26.85 12.42
N ARG A 169 3.33 26.85 13.73
CA ARG A 169 3.92 25.71 14.44
C ARG A 169 3.04 24.45 14.36
N HIS A 170 1.75 24.59 14.63
CA HIS A 170 0.82 23.46 14.53
C HIS A 170 0.61 23.00 13.08
N CYS A 171 0.67 23.91 12.10
CA CYS A 171 0.64 23.57 10.67
C CYS A 171 1.84 22.68 10.28
N ILE A 172 3.05 23.06 10.69
CA ILE A 172 4.26 22.24 10.49
C ILE A 172 4.08 20.87 11.16
N GLY A 173 3.57 20.84 12.39
CA GLY A 173 3.24 19.61 13.10
C GLY A 173 2.23 18.72 12.37
N ALA A 174 1.17 19.30 11.80
CA ALA A 174 0.16 18.59 11.03
C ALA A 174 0.73 18.00 9.73
N ILE A 175 1.56 18.77 9.01
CA ILE A 175 2.24 18.29 7.79
C ILE A 175 3.18 17.14 8.16
N ARG A 176 4.03 17.29 9.19
CA ARG A 176 4.93 16.24 9.68
C ARG A 176 4.19 14.93 9.98
N GLN A 177 3.06 15.02 10.70
CA GLN A 177 2.24 13.85 11.01
C GLN A 177 1.65 13.21 9.75
N SER A 178 1.22 14.02 8.77
CA SER A 178 0.76 13.53 7.46
C SER A 178 1.87 12.79 6.71
N LEU A 179 3.07 13.37 6.62
CA LEU A 179 4.23 12.75 5.97
C LEU A 179 4.59 11.41 6.61
N MET A 180 4.61 11.33 7.95
CA MET A 180 4.86 10.07 8.66
C MET A 180 3.72 9.05 8.54
N CYS A 181 2.48 9.50 8.37
CA CYS A 181 1.32 8.62 8.25
C CYS A 181 1.21 7.99 6.85
N TYR A 182 1.59 8.74 5.80
CA TYR A 182 1.61 8.23 4.43
C TYR A 182 2.93 7.53 4.09
N ALA A 183 4.04 8.08 4.58
CA ALA A 183 5.40 7.61 4.42
C ALA A 183 5.72 7.13 3.00
N ASP A 184 5.95 8.08 2.10
CA ASP A 184 6.36 7.76 0.73
C ASP A 184 7.69 6.99 0.70
N ILE A 185 7.62 5.72 0.30
CA ILE A 185 8.78 4.83 0.22
C ILE A 185 9.41 4.77 -1.17
N SER A 186 9.03 5.68 -2.07
CA SER A 186 9.63 5.76 -3.41
C SER A 186 11.14 5.98 -3.27
N PRO A 187 11.98 5.16 -3.95
CA PRO A 187 13.41 5.20 -3.76
C PRO A 187 14.00 6.40 -4.51
N VAL A 188 14.38 7.42 -3.75
CA VAL A 188 15.17 8.53 -4.23
C VAL A 188 16.60 8.05 -4.55
N VAL A 189 17.08 8.41 -5.72
CA VAL A 189 18.34 7.92 -6.30
C VAL A 189 19.39 9.01 -6.43
N TRP A 190 20.65 8.61 -6.59
CA TRP A 190 21.76 9.49 -6.92
C TRP A 190 22.22 9.26 -8.35
N GLN A 191 22.32 10.33 -9.13
CA GLN A 191 22.72 10.28 -10.54
C GLN A 191 23.77 11.36 -10.84
N TRP A 192 24.62 11.11 -11.83
CA TRP A 192 25.67 12.08 -12.18
C TRP A 192 25.07 13.38 -12.73
N SER A 193 25.42 14.49 -12.10
CA SER A 193 25.09 15.83 -12.56
C SER A 193 26.27 16.41 -13.34
N THR A 194 26.06 16.70 -14.63
CA THR A 194 27.06 17.44 -15.41
C THR A 194 27.17 18.90 -14.98
N ARG A 195 26.15 19.44 -14.29
CA ARG A 195 26.13 20.82 -13.80
C ARG A 195 27.00 21.00 -12.56
N TYR A 196 26.93 20.06 -11.63
CA TYR A 196 27.64 20.13 -10.35
C TYR A 196 28.91 19.29 -10.32
N GLU A 197 29.16 18.48 -11.36
CA GLU A 197 30.30 17.55 -11.46
C GLU A 197 30.36 16.54 -10.30
N GLU A 198 29.19 16.14 -9.80
CA GLU A 198 29.03 15.18 -8.71
C GLU A 198 27.73 14.38 -8.86
N ALA A 199 27.61 13.30 -8.07
CA ALA A 199 26.35 12.56 -7.98
C ALA A 199 25.34 13.37 -7.16
N GLU A 200 24.26 13.82 -7.80
CA GLU A 200 23.19 14.58 -7.19
C GLU A 200 22.00 13.67 -6.87
N GLN A 201 21.29 14.00 -5.79
CA GLN A 201 20.03 13.36 -5.44
C GLN A 201 18.96 13.78 -6.46
N ARG A 202 18.15 12.82 -6.91
CA ARG A 202 17.04 13.04 -7.84
C ARG A 202 15.73 12.75 -7.14
N ASP A 203 14.97 13.80 -6.87
CA ASP A 203 13.63 13.77 -6.28
C ASP A 203 12.52 13.81 -7.34
N ASP A 204 12.86 13.95 -8.63
CA ASP A 204 11.96 13.87 -9.77
C ASP A 204 11.74 12.41 -10.24
N ILE A 205 11.43 11.52 -9.29
CA ILE A 205 11.18 10.10 -9.53
C ILE A 205 9.68 9.81 -9.70
N LEU A 206 9.34 8.54 -10.00
CA LEU A 206 7.95 8.10 -10.00
C LEU A 206 7.46 7.90 -8.56
N HIS A 207 6.27 8.44 -8.28
CA HIS A 207 5.55 8.27 -7.02
C HIS A 207 4.20 7.64 -7.27
N THR A 208 3.63 6.99 -6.25
CA THR A 208 2.19 6.70 -6.26
C THR A 208 1.46 7.66 -5.36
N CYS A 209 0.53 8.38 -5.97
CA CYS A 209 -0.29 9.37 -5.30
C CYS A 209 -1.76 8.94 -5.33
N ARG A 210 -2.53 9.46 -4.38
CA ARG A 210 -3.98 9.51 -4.55
C ARG A 210 -4.29 10.46 -5.69
N ASP A 211 -5.27 10.09 -6.51
CA ASP A 211 -5.73 10.93 -7.62
C ASP A 211 -6.32 12.24 -7.07
N PHE A 212 -5.51 13.30 -7.15
CA PHE A 212 -5.85 14.59 -6.56
C PHE A 212 -6.98 15.28 -7.30
N ASP A 213 -7.05 15.11 -8.62
CA ASP A 213 -8.12 15.71 -9.43
C ASP A 213 -9.48 15.12 -9.08
N ARG A 214 -9.55 13.80 -8.84
CA ARG A 214 -10.78 13.17 -8.37
C ARG A 214 -11.18 13.63 -6.98
N LEU A 215 -10.22 13.81 -6.06
CA LEU A 215 -10.49 14.36 -4.73
C LEU A 215 -11.01 15.81 -4.82
N GLN A 216 -10.39 16.63 -5.67
CA GLN A 216 -10.85 17.99 -5.93
C GLN A 216 -12.26 18.02 -6.55
N GLY A 217 -12.54 17.13 -7.51
CA GLY A 217 -13.85 16.98 -8.11
C GLY A 217 -14.92 16.66 -7.06
N TRP A 218 -14.67 15.65 -6.21
CA TRP A 218 -15.55 15.29 -5.11
C TRP A 218 -15.82 16.47 -4.16
N ALA A 219 -14.77 17.22 -3.80
CA ALA A 219 -14.88 18.36 -2.89
C ALA A 219 -15.63 19.53 -3.53
N ARG A 220 -15.41 19.79 -4.82
CA ARG A 220 -16.08 20.86 -5.57
C ARG A 220 -17.59 20.62 -5.66
N GLU A 221 -18.01 19.40 -5.97
CA GLU A 221 -19.44 19.00 -6.02
C GLU A 221 -20.17 19.18 -4.69
N ARG A 222 -19.43 19.15 -3.58
CA ARG A 222 -19.96 19.21 -2.21
C ARG A 222 -19.54 20.48 -1.48
N SER A 223 -19.05 21.47 -2.21
CA SER A 223 -18.61 22.73 -1.62
C SER A 223 -19.80 23.45 -0.99
N LEU A 224 -19.66 23.84 0.27
CA LEU A 224 -20.63 24.68 0.97
C LEU A 224 -20.53 26.17 0.57
N GLY A 225 -19.53 26.55 -0.23
CA GLY A 225 -19.24 27.94 -0.57
C GLY A 225 -18.68 28.78 0.58
N GLY A 226 -18.70 28.26 1.82
CA GLY A 226 -18.16 28.86 3.03
C GLY A 226 -18.34 27.91 4.21
N LEU A 227 -17.66 28.20 5.33
CA LEU A 227 -17.92 27.47 6.57
C LEU A 227 -19.33 27.82 7.08
N PRO A 228 -20.11 26.84 7.57
CA PRO A 228 -21.34 27.14 8.30
C PRO A 228 -21.01 27.89 9.60
N ASP A 229 -22.01 28.44 10.27
CA ASP A 229 -21.81 29.04 11.59
C ASP A 229 -21.39 27.95 12.60
N LEU A 230 -20.13 27.99 13.00
CA LEU A 230 -19.53 27.07 13.97
C LEU A 230 -19.53 27.63 15.41
N SER A 231 -20.15 28.79 15.64
CA SER A 231 -20.20 29.42 16.96
C SER A 231 -21.33 28.90 17.84
N VAL A 232 -22.27 28.16 17.25
CA VAL A 232 -23.41 27.57 17.95
C VAL A 232 -23.02 26.17 18.46
N TYR A 233 -23.08 25.99 19.77
CA TYR A 233 -22.98 24.67 20.39
C TYR A 233 -24.27 23.90 20.14
N ILE A 234 -24.14 22.66 19.66
CA ILE A 234 -25.26 21.75 19.43
C ILE A 234 -25.13 20.62 20.46
N GLU A 235 -26.11 20.52 21.38
CA GLU A 235 -26.27 19.32 22.21
C GLU A 235 -26.83 18.20 21.34
N GLU A 236 -26.16 17.05 21.35
CA GLU A 236 -26.64 15.81 20.73
C GLU A 236 -27.71 15.12 21.60
#